data_AF-E9DEV1-F1
#
_entry.id   AF-E9DEV1-F1
#
_cell.length_a   1.000
_cell.length_b   1.000
_cell.length_c   1.000
_cell.angle_alpha   90.00
_cell.angle_beta   90.00
_cell.angle_gamma   90.00
#
_symmetry.space_group_name_H-M   'P 1'
#
loop_
_entity.id
_entity.type
_entity.pdbx_description
1 polymer ?
#
loop_
_entity_poly.entity_id
_entity_poly.type
_entity_poly.pdbx_seq_one_letter_code
_entity_poly.pdbx_strand_id
1 'polypeptide(L)'
;MRHGGDVLGLVDSLDYISGMGIKGIYIAGTILINEPWGADGYSPLDTTLLDRHFGDIEMWRYAVTEIHKRGMYIVMDSTLATLGDLLGFEGYLNTTTPFERAEHKVVWKSNRRYLDFHPGTLIMNL
;
A
#
# COMPACT_ATOMS: atom_id res chain seq x y z
N MET A 1 13.21 -0.11 5.00
CA MET A 1 13.20 -1.04 6.16
C MET A 1 12.02 -0.67 7.03
N ARG A 2 11.16 -1.64 7.35
CA ARG A 2 10.04 -1.44 8.28
C ARG A 2 10.54 -1.58 9.71
N HIS A 3 10.01 -0.76 10.63
CA HIS A 3 10.49 -0.68 12.02
C HIS A 3 9.61 -1.43 13.04
N GLY A 4 8.63 -2.22 12.58
CA GLY A 4 7.86 -3.11 13.46
C GLY A 4 6.58 -2.52 14.05
N GLY A 5 6.15 -1.34 13.61
CA GLY A 5 4.86 -0.78 14.02
C GLY A 5 3.68 -1.51 13.38
N ASP A 6 2.65 -1.81 14.16
CA ASP A 6 1.43 -2.48 13.71
C ASP A 6 0.17 -1.87 14.36
N VAL A 7 -1.00 -2.36 13.97
CA VAL A 7 -2.28 -1.83 14.43
C VAL A 7 -2.54 -2.12 15.92
N LEU A 8 -1.96 -3.18 16.50
CA LEU A 8 -2.12 -3.48 17.92
C LEU A 8 -1.26 -2.55 18.77
N GLY A 9 -0.03 -2.23 18.34
CA GLY A 9 0.79 -1.20 18.96
C GLY A 9 0.15 0.19 18.91
N LEU A 10 -0.62 0.49 17.85
CA LEU A 10 -1.47 1.69 17.81
C LEU A 10 -2.55 1.64 18.90
N VAL A 11 -3.26 0.50 19.04
CA VAL A 11 -4.29 0.31 20.08
C VAL A 11 -3.71 0.56 21.48
N ASP A 12 -2.54 0.01 21.77
CA ASP A 12 -1.85 0.18 23.05
C ASP A 12 -1.55 1.66 23.38
N SER A 13 -1.47 2.51 22.36
CA SER A 13 -1.16 3.94 22.48
C SER A 13 -2.40 4.85 22.50
N LEU A 14 -3.62 4.32 22.30
CA LEU A 14 -4.82 5.15 22.10
C LEU A 14 -5.20 6.00 23.31
N ASP A 15 -4.95 5.52 24.53
CA ASP A 15 -5.25 6.29 25.75
C ASP A 15 -4.32 7.50 25.88
N TYR A 16 -3.04 7.33 25.52
CA TYR A 16 -2.09 8.43 25.44
C TYR A 16 -2.50 9.47 24.39
N ILE A 17 -2.86 9.01 23.18
CA ILE A 17 -3.30 9.89 22.08
C ILE A 17 -4.58 10.65 22.46
N SER A 18 -5.56 9.95 23.02
CA SER A 18 -6.82 10.54 23.49
C SER A 18 -6.58 11.53 24.64
N GLY A 19 -5.67 11.20 25.57
CA GLY A 19 -5.29 12.07 26.69
C GLY A 19 -4.65 13.39 26.27
N MET A 20 -4.01 13.44 25.09
CA MET A 20 -3.52 14.69 24.49
C MET A 20 -4.65 15.56 23.88
N GLY A 21 -5.89 15.06 23.84
CA GLY A 21 -7.04 15.75 23.27
C GLY A 21 -7.21 15.58 21.76
N ILE A 22 -6.46 14.68 21.12
CA ILE A 22 -6.58 14.36 19.70
C ILE A 22 -7.96 13.76 19.39
N LYS A 23 -8.52 14.13 18.23
CA LYS A 23 -9.84 13.67 17.76
C LYS A 23 -9.82 12.94 16.42
N GLY A 24 -8.67 12.90 15.74
CA GLY A 24 -8.51 12.25 14.46
C GLY A 24 -7.13 11.62 14.34
N ILE A 25 -7.07 10.40 13.82
CA ILE A 25 -5.85 9.68 13.50
C ILE A 25 -5.80 9.51 11.98
N TYR A 26 -4.77 10.05 11.34
CA TYR A 26 -4.49 9.80 9.93
C TYR A 26 -3.39 8.74 9.83
N ILE A 27 -3.70 7.62 9.18
CA ILE A 27 -2.73 6.56 8.92
C ILE A 27 -2.02 6.90 7.61
N ALA A 28 -0.76 7.31 7.71
CA ALA A 28 0.07 7.61 6.54
C ALA A 28 0.47 6.32 5.83
N GLY A 29 0.36 6.32 4.51
CA GLY A 29 0.60 5.14 3.68
C GLY A 29 -0.58 4.17 3.70
N THR A 30 -0.70 3.39 2.63
CA THR A 30 -1.74 2.38 2.53
C THR A 30 -1.47 1.20 3.45
N ILE A 31 -2.53 0.64 4.02
CA ILE A 31 -2.48 -0.60 4.81
C ILE A 31 -2.52 -1.86 3.94
N LEU A 32 -2.53 -1.68 2.62
CA LEU A 32 -2.56 -2.73 1.62
C LEU A 32 -1.15 -3.26 1.37
N ILE A 33 -1.06 -4.49 0.87
CA ILE A 33 0.21 -5.19 0.70
C ILE A 33 1.20 -4.38 -0.15
N ASN A 34 2.42 -4.25 0.36
CA ASN A 34 3.51 -3.52 -0.28
C ASN A 34 4.80 -4.36 -0.23
N GLU A 35 5.87 -3.91 -0.86
CA GLU A 35 7.16 -4.59 -0.81
C GLU A 35 7.68 -4.69 0.63
N PRO A 36 8.28 -5.82 1.05
CA PRO A 36 8.75 -6.01 2.43
C PRO A 36 9.78 -4.96 2.90
N TRP A 37 10.55 -4.38 1.97
CA TRP A 37 11.53 -3.33 2.27
C TRP A 37 10.95 -1.90 2.21
N GLY A 38 9.76 -1.72 1.61
CA GLY A 38 9.05 -0.45 1.52
C GLY A 38 8.41 -0.09 2.86
N ALA A 39 8.82 1.03 3.45
CA ALA A 39 8.38 1.45 4.78
C ALA A 39 7.28 2.52 4.76
N ASP A 40 7.09 3.18 3.62
CA ASP A 40 6.25 4.36 3.49
C ASP A 40 4.78 4.04 3.19
N GLY A 41 4.49 2.86 2.63
CA GLY A 41 3.13 2.45 2.28
C GLY A 41 2.59 3.07 0.98
N TYR A 42 3.41 3.64 0.09
CA TYR A 42 2.92 4.38 -1.10
C TYR A 42 3.13 3.65 -2.44
N SER A 43 3.33 2.34 -2.41
CA SER A 43 3.59 1.52 -3.62
C SER A 43 2.88 0.17 -3.53
N PRO A 44 1.54 0.16 -3.41
CA PRO A 44 0.80 -1.07 -3.20
C PRO A 44 1.01 -2.05 -4.36
N LEU A 45 1.09 -3.32 -4.00
CA LEU A 45 1.22 -4.45 -4.94
C LEU A 45 -0.12 -5.11 -5.26
N ASP A 46 -1.11 -4.93 -4.39
CA ASP A 46 -2.47 -5.44 -4.54
C ASP A 46 -3.41 -4.56 -3.69
N THR A 47 -4.46 -4.02 -4.29
CA THR A 47 -5.41 -3.12 -3.63
C THR A 47 -6.54 -3.85 -2.91
N THR A 48 -6.55 -5.18 -2.95
CA THR A 48 -7.58 -6.04 -2.35
C THR A 48 -7.12 -6.73 -1.07
N LEU A 49 -5.81 -6.67 -0.78
CA LEU A 49 -5.19 -7.43 0.30
C LEU A 49 -4.50 -6.52 1.33
N LEU A 50 -4.83 -6.73 2.61
CA LEU A 50 -4.14 -6.09 3.73
C LEU A 50 -2.70 -6.60 3.87
N ASP A 51 -1.79 -5.71 4.23
CA ASP A 51 -0.42 -6.08 4.58
C ASP A 51 -0.39 -6.72 5.96
N ARG A 52 -0.02 -8.00 6.03
CA ARG A 52 0.07 -8.75 7.29
C ARG A 52 1.03 -8.16 8.31
N HIS A 53 1.97 -7.31 7.89
CA HIS A 53 2.82 -6.58 8.81
C HIS A 53 2.02 -5.66 9.74
N PHE A 54 0.95 -5.04 9.23
CA PHE A 54 0.13 -4.12 10.01
C PHE A 54 -0.99 -4.81 10.78
N GLY A 55 -1.35 -6.04 10.42
CA GLY A 55 -2.38 -6.83 11.08
C GLY A 55 -3.34 -7.48 10.09
N ASP A 56 -4.28 -8.27 10.61
CA ASP A 56 -5.37 -8.83 9.82
C ASP A 56 -6.64 -7.95 9.90
N ILE A 57 -7.68 -8.34 9.17
CA ILE A 57 -8.94 -7.60 9.10
C ILE A 57 -9.63 -7.48 10.46
N GLU A 58 -9.53 -8.50 11.32
CA GLU A 58 -10.16 -8.48 12.63
C GLU A 58 -9.42 -7.54 13.58
N MET A 59 -8.09 -7.52 13.52
CA MET A 59 -7.26 -6.54 14.26
C MET A 59 -7.58 -5.10 13.85
N TRP A 60 -7.72 -4.83 12.54
CA TRP A 60 -8.12 -3.50 12.06
C TRP A 60 -9.53 -3.11 12.50
N ARG A 61 -10.50 -4.02 12.42
CA ARG A 61 -11.88 -3.77 12.91
C ARG A 61 -11.90 -3.50 14.41
N TYR A 62 -11.09 -4.22 15.17
CA TYR A 62 -10.91 -3.99 16.60
C TYR A 62 -10.32 -2.60 16.87
N ALA A 63 -9.25 -2.22 16.18
CA ALA A 63 -8.63 -0.92 16.36
C ALA A 63 -9.57 0.25 16.02
N VAL A 64 -10.29 0.18 14.89
CA VAL A 64 -11.30 1.18 14.52
C VAL A 64 -12.38 1.29 15.59
N THR A 65 -12.82 0.16 16.16
CA THR A 65 -13.78 0.13 17.27
C THR A 65 -13.22 0.85 18.51
N GLU A 66 -11.98 0.57 18.88
CA GLU A 66 -11.31 1.19 20.05
C GLU A 66 -11.06 2.69 19.86
N ILE A 67 -10.75 3.13 18.63
CA ILE A 67 -10.63 4.54 18.26
C ILE A 67 -11.97 5.25 18.44
N HIS A 68 -13.05 4.69 17.89
CA HIS A 68 -14.38 5.29 18.00
C HIS A 68 -14.92 5.31 19.44
N LYS A 69 -14.62 4.30 20.28
CA LYS A 69 -14.99 4.30 21.71
C LYS A 69 -14.42 5.49 22.47
N ARG A 70 -13.29 6.04 22.01
CA ARG A 70 -12.63 7.22 22.59
C ARG A 70 -13.10 8.54 21.98
N GLY A 71 -14.12 8.51 21.12
CA GLY A 71 -14.62 9.69 20.41
C GLY A 71 -13.59 10.29 19.44
N MET A 72 -12.67 9.47 18.94
CA MET A 72 -11.74 9.82 17.86
C MET A 72 -12.23 9.24 16.54
N TYR A 73 -11.76 9.78 15.42
CA TYR A 73 -11.99 9.27 14.07
C TYR A 73 -10.69 8.77 13.45
N ILE A 74 -10.80 7.91 12.44
CA ILE A 74 -9.66 7.42 11.67
C ILE A 74 -9.83 7.80 10.19
N VAL A 75 -8.75 8.23 9.56
CA VAL A 75 -8.66 8.50 8.12
C VAL A 75 -7.59 7.60 7.54
N MET A 76 -7.98 6.82 6.53
CA MET A 76 -7.11 5.86 5.86
C MET A 76 -6.57 6.47 4.57
N ASP A 77 -5.26 6.41 4.38
CA ASP A 77 -4.61 6.87 3.16
C ASP A 77 -4.74 5.83 2.03
N SER A 78 -4.97 6.33 0.80
CA SER A 78 -5.18 5.52 -0.39
C SER A 78 -4.31 6.03 -1.54
N THR A 79 -3.34 5.21 -1.95
CA THR A 79 -2.51 5.49 -3.12
C THR A 79 -3.12 4.86 -4.36
N LEU A 80 -3.64 5.69 -5.26
CA LEU A 80 -4.33 5.23 -6.47
C LEU A 80 -3.60 5.58 -7.78
N ALA A 81 -2.78 6.64 -7.77
CA ALA A 81 -2.09 7.11 -8.97
C ALA A 81 -0.84 6.28 -9.31
N THR A 82 -0.27 5.59 -8.33
CA THR A 82 0.98 4.82 -8.45
C THR A 82 0.84 3.47 -7.78
N LEU A 83 1.57 2.49 -8.30
CA LEU A 83 1.64 1.11 -7.81
C LEU A 83 3.12 0.68 -7.76
N GLY A 84 3.41 -0.49 -7.16
CA GLY A 84 4.79 -0.99 -7.01
C GLY A 84 5.55 -1.23 -8.32
N ASP A 85 6.85 -1.03 -8.33
CA ASP A 85 7.66 -1.14 -9.55
C ASP A 85 7.88 -2.62 -10.00
N LEU A 86 6.87 -3.18 -10.67
CA LEU A 86 6.82 -4.57 -11.17
C LEU A 86 7.08 -4.70 -12.68
N LEU A 87 7.06 -3.59 -13.41
CA LEU A 87 7.11 -3.55 -14.87
C LEU A 87 8.38 -2.85 -15.36
N GLY A 88 8.95 -3.34 -16.45
CA GLY A 88 10.08 -2.70 -17.12
C GLY A 88 10.03 -2.90 -18.63
N PHE A 89 11.01 -2.37 -19.33
CA PHE A 89 11.12 -2.54 -20.78
C PHE A 89 12.13 -3.66 -21.12
N GLU A 90 11.78 -4.49 -22.10
CA GLU A 90 12.65 -5.58 -22.57
C GLU A 90 14.03 -5.04 -22.96
N GLY A 91 15.10 -5.61 -22.40
CA GLY A 91 16.48 -5.16 -22.62
C GLY A 91 16.94 -3.97 -21.78
N TYR A 92 16.05 -3.31 -21.03
CA TYR A 92 16.34 -2.07 -20.29
C TYR A 92 15.94 -2.11 -18.80
N LEU A 93 16.01 -3.28 -18.15
CA LEU A 93 15.62 -3.39 -16.72
C LEU A 93 16.56 -2.66 -15.75
N ASN A 94 17.82 -2.45 -16.16
CA ASN A 94 18.87 -1.86 -15.32
C ASN A 94 19.57 -0.68 -16.02
N THR A 95 19.01 -0.17 -17.10
CA THR A 95 19.58 0.94 -17.89
C THR A 95 18.47 1.84 -18.41
N THR A 96 18.79 3.08 -18.73
CA THR A 96 17.85 4.00 -19.36
C THR A 96 17.47 3.48 -20.74
N THR A 97 16.16 3.43 -20.99
CA THR A 97 15.58 3.12 -22.30
C THR A 97 15.72 4.33 -23.23
N PRO A 98 16.21 4.16 -24.47
CA PRO A 98 16.28 5.24 -25.44
C PRO A 98 14.89 5.71 -25.87
N PHE A 99 14.79 6.97 -26.27
CA PHE A 99 13.56 7.49 -26.86
C PHE A 99 13.32 6.84 -28.24
N GLU A 100 12.12 6.30 -28.43
CA GLU A 100 11.65 5.77 -29.70
C GLU A 100 10.22 6.24 -29.96
N ARG A 101 9.84 6.34 -31.24
CA ARG A 101 8.45 6.64 -31.61
C ARG A 101 7.53 5.43 -31.50
N ALA A 102 8.10 4.23 -31.51
CA ALA A 102 7.40 2.99 -31.26
C ALA A 102 7.31 2.72 -29.76
N GLU A 103 6.31 1.95 -29.34
CA GLU A 103 6.18 1.52 -27.96
C GLU A 103 7.24 0.48 -27.62
N HIS A 104 7.85 0.63 -26.44
CA HIS A 104 8.73 -0.38 -25.88
C HIS A 104 7.93 -1.57 -25.38
N LYS A 105 8.44 -2.78 -25.60
CA LYS A 105 7.80 -3.99 -25.10
C LYS A 105 7.92 -4.06 -23.58
N VAL A 106 6.78 -4.01 -22.90
CA VAL A 106 6.68 -4.14 -21.45
C VAL A 106 6.85 -5.60 -21.02
N VAL A 107 7.68 -5.82 -20.00
CA VAL A 107 7.93 -7.12 -19.38
C VAL A 107 7.81 -7.01 -17.86
N TRP A 108 7.56 -8.15 -17.22
CA TRP A 108 7.61 -8.24 -15.77
C TRP A 108 9.06 -8.30 -15.28
N LYS A 109 9.38 -7.57 -14.21
CA LYS A 109 10.73 -7.54 -13.63
C LYS A 109 11.06 -8.78 -12.79
N SER A 110 10.04 -9.44 -12.24
CA SER A 110 10.19 -10.60 -11.35
C SER A 110 9.07 -11.61 -11.59
N ASN A 111 8.81 -12.53 -10.65
CA ASN A 111 7.65 -13.43 -10.66
C ASN A 111 6.40 -12.81 -10.01
N ARG A 112 6.51 -11.65 -9.36
CA ARG A 112 5.38 -10.93 -8.76
C ARG A 112 4.53 -10.27 -9.84
N ARG A 113 3.21 -10.34 -9.72
CA ARG A 113 2.23 -9.80 -10.67
C ARG A 113 1.24 -8.92 -9.92
N TYR A 114 0.69 -7.93 -10.62
CA TYR A 114 -0.57 -7.31 -10.19
C TYR A 114 -1.71 -8.30 -10.35
N LEU A 115 -2.73 -8.17 -9.51
CA LEU A 115 -3.87 -9.08 -9.53
C LEU A 115 -4.74 -8.92 -10.79
N ASP A 116 -4.96 -7.68 -11.20
CA ASP A 116 -5.94 -7.27 -12.21
C ASP A 116 -5.32 -6.70 -13.50
N PHE A 117 -3.98 -6.62 -13.57
CA PHE A 117 -3.27 -6.08 -14.74
C PHE A 117 -2.29 -7.09 -15.35
N HIS A 118 -2.32 -7.19 -16.68
CA HIS A 118 -1.35 -7.96 -17.47
C HIS A 118 -0.86 -7.14 -18.67
N PRO A 119 0.46 -7.04 -18.91
CA PRO A 119 1.01 -6.40 -20.10
C PRO A 119 0.43 -7.01 -21.38
N GLY A 120 0.00 -6.15 -22.31
CA GLY A 120 -0.60 -6.58 -23.57
C GLY A 120 -2.08 -6.95 -23.50
N THR A 121 -2.72 -6.89 -22.32
CA THR A 121 -4.18 -6.92 -22.25
C THR A 121 -4.72 -5.59 -22.78
N LEU A 122 -5.47 -5.65 -23.89
CA LEU A 122 -6.24 -4.51 -24.39
C LEU A 122 -7.29 -4.13 -23.33
N ILE A 123 -7.04 -3.05 -22.59
CA ILE A 123 -8.00 -2.46 -21.67
C ILE A 123 -8.98 -1.60 -22.47
N MET A 124 -9.73 -2.18 -23.41
CA MET A 124 -10.92 -1.57 -24.01
C MET A 124 -11.81 -2.66 -24.61
N ASN A 125 -12.58 -3.31 -23.74
CA ASN A 125 -13.90 -3.80 -24.08
C ASN A 125 -14.87 -3.13 -23.09
N LEU A 126 -15.11 -1.83 -23.30
CA LEU A 126 -16.27 -1.11 -22.76
C LEU A 126 -17.16 -0.73 -23.93
#